data_AF-A0A1D7TM47-F1
#
_entry.id   AF-A0A1D7TM47-F1
#
_cell.length_a   1.000
_cell.length_b   1.000
_cell.length_c   1.000
_cell.angle_alpha   90.00
_cell.angle_beta   90.00
_cell.angle_gamma   90.00
#
_symmetry.space_group_name_H-M   'P 1'
#
loop_
_entity.id
_entity.type
_entity.pdbx_description
1 polymer ?
#
loop_
_entity_poly.entity_id
_entity_poly.type
_entity_poly.pdbx_seq_one_letter_code
_entity_poly.pdbx_strand_id
1 'polypeptide(L)'
;MKKTLTFLAVIALLFSACQKKDETSATKDISVNGVSLATPMKIDEATKTITVLAAVNGKYLTENTRHAVVFKEGKFGDKPVFTAYQNQNDFLKAMLYLNAVAGNNMTKENGATTQVEGQKVAVSVTWNGAPQSYDINEVIIDSNHRAIDMRFGGNEINAKEMNTGCIACLDSCPVGVISNHSYMYGAVEKRDEVTFRGNAALLPKDGTLVAVSFKLI
;
A
#
# COMPACT_ATOMS: atom_id res chain seq x y z
N MET A 1 -1.38 -72.69 -34.83
CA MET A 1 -2.04 -71.38 -35.06
C MET A 1 -2.75 -70.99 -33.77
N LYS A 2 -2.11 -70.14 -32.96
CA LYS A 2 -2.47 -68.74 -32.69
C LYS A 2 -3.67 -68.53 -31.75
N LYS A 3 -3.34 -67.96 -30.57
CA LYS A 3 -4.17 -67.14 -29.65
C LYS A 3 -5.14 -67.98 -28.79
N THR A 4 -5.19 -67.85 -27.47
CA THR A 4 -5.38 -66.61 -26.70
C THR A 4 -4.81 -66.72 -25.29
N LEU A 5 -4.11 -65.68 -24.87
CA LEU A 5 -3.54 -65.47 -23.55
C LEU A 5 -4.58 -64.72 -22.71
N THR A 6 -5.06 -65.31 -21.61
CA THR A 6 -5.96 -64.62 -20.67
C THR A 6 -5.12 -64.08 -19.51
N PHE A 7 -4.82 -62.79 -19.55
CA PHE A 7 -4.08 -62.07 -18.52
C PHE A 7 -5.09 -61.39 -17.58
N LEU A 8 -5.21 -61.87 -16.34
CA LEU A 8 -6.00 -61.20 -15.30
C LEU A 8 -5.03 -60.38 -14.43
N ALA A 9 -4.85 -59.11 -14.77
CA ALA A 9 -4.11 -58.16 -13.94
C ALA A 9 -5.10 -57.42 -13.03
N VAL A 10 -5.06 -57.73 -11.74
CA VAL A 10 -5.72 -56.94 -10.70
C VAL A 10 -4.85 -55.71 -10.44
N ILE A 11 -5.25 -54.57 -10.99
CA ILE A 11 -4.63 -53.27 -10.68
C ILE A 11 -5.36 -52.71 -9.45
N ALA A 12 -4.73 -52.83 -8.29
CA ALA A 12 -5.12 -52.06 -7.11
C ALA A 12 -4.72 -50.59 -7.35
N LEU A 13 -5.72 -49.74 -7.63
CA LEU A 13 -5.55 -48.29 -7.66
C LEU A 13 -5.37 -47.80 -6.21
N LEU A 14 -4.11 -47.67 -5.79
CA LEU A 14 -3.76 -46.83 -4.64
C LEU A 14 -3.99 -45.38 -5.06
N PHE A 15 -5.15 -44.83 -4.69
CA PHE A 15 -5.33 -43.38 -4.65
C PHE A 15 -4.41 -42.83 -3.54
N SER A 16 -3.17 -42.50 -3.89
CA SER A 16 -2.41 -41.50 -3.15
C SER A 16 -3.12 -40.17 -3.34
N ALA A 17 -4.07 -39.89 -2.44
CA ALA A 17 -4.57 -38.55 -2.22
C ALA A 17 -3.40 -37.69 -1.72
N CYS A 18 -2.66 -37.08 -2.64
CA CYS A 18 -1.89 -35.88 -2.33
C CYS A 18 -2.90 -34.84 -1.85
N GLN A 19 -3.04 -34.72 -0.53
CA GLN A 19 -3.61 -33.53 0.07
C GLN A 19 -2.78 -32.35 -0.42
N LYS A 20 -3.32 -31.60 -1.40
CA LYS A 20 -2.92 -30.20 -1.60
C LYS A 20 -3.18 -29.53 -0.25
N LYS A 21 -2.10 -29.22 0.48
CA LYS A 21 -2.18 -28.26 1.58
C LYS A 21 -2.70 -26.97 0.96
N ASP A 22 -3.89 -26.55 1.40
CA ASP A 22 -4.44 -25.23 1.11
C ASP A 22 -3.47 -24.18 1.67
N GLU A 23 -2.56 -23.69 0.82
CA GLU A 23 -1.73 -22.51 1.11
C GLU A 23 -2.59 -21.25 1.41
N THR A 24 -3.86 -21.27 1.00
CA THR A 24 -4.83 -20.19 1.23
C THR A 24 -5.20 -20.00 2.71
N SER A 25 -5.02 -21.02 3.56
CA SER A 25 -5.33 -20.90 4.99
C SER A 25 -4.18 -20.34 5.83
N ALA A 26 -2.93 -20.44 5.35
CA ALA A 26 -1.75 -20.01 6.11
C ALA A 26 -1.51 -18.49 6.08
N THR A 27 -2.02 -17.77 5.07
CA THR A 27 -1.83 -16.32 4.92
C THR A 27 -2.80 -15.48 5.74
N LYS A 28 -3.94 -16.04 6.17
CA LYS A 28 -4.96 -15.30 6.94
C LYS A 28 -4.53 -14.96 8.38
N ASP A 29 -3.65 -15.76 8.96
CA ASP A 29 -3.22 -15.61 10.36
C ASP A 29 -1.91 -14.83 10.53
N ILE A 30 -1.28 -14.37 9.44
CA ILE A 30 -0.04 -13.59 9.52
C ILE A 30 -0.38 -12.18 10.00
N SER A 31 0.05 -11.87 11.22
CA SER A 31 0.08 -10.50 11.72
C SER A 31 1.44 -9.85 11.42
N VAL A 32 1.40 -8.58 11.00
CA VAL A 32 2.57 -7.72 10.86
C VAL A 32 2.32 -6.50 11.72
N ASN A 33 3.13 -6.28 12.76
CA ASN A 33 2.96 -5.18 13.71
C ASN A 33 1.50 -5.02 14.21
N GLY A 34 0.81 -6.13 14.51
CA GLY A 34 -0.54 -6.11 15.07
C GLY A 34 -1.69 -5.82 14.07
N VAL A 35 -1.41 -5.72 12.77
CA VAL A 35 -2.44 -5.74 11.71
C VAL A 35 -2.38 -7.05 10.93
N SER A 36 -3.48 -7.47 10.33
CA SER A 36 -3.62 -8.74 9.59
C SER A 36 -4.67 -8.61 8.48
N LEU A 37 -4.86 -9.63 7.64
CA LEU A 37 -5.90 -9.58 6.60
C LEU A 37 -7.31 -9.51 7.20
N ALA A 38 -7.52 -10.06 8.41
CA ALA A 38 -8.79 -9.97 9.13
C ALA A 38 -8.99 -8.59 9.79
N THR A 39 -7.91 -7.97 10.26
CA THR A 39 -7.90 -6.64 10.88
C THR A 39 -6.84 -5.78 10.22
N PRO A 40 -7.10 -5.23 9.01
CA PRO A 40 -6.08 -4.59 8.19
C PRO A 40 -5.70 -3.18 8.62
N MET A 41 -6.35 -2.65 9.66
CA MET A 41 -6.01 -1.36 10.25
C MET A 41 -6.15 -1.40 11.77
N LYS A 42 -5.25 -0.73 12.46
CA LYS A 42 -5.38 -0.42 13.90
C LYS A 42 -5.09 1.06 14.14
N ILE A 43 -5.64 1.59 15.23
CA ILE A 43 -5.45 2.96 15.69
C ILE A 43 -4.83 2.89 17.09
N ASP A 44 -3.75 3.64 17.29
CA ASP A 44 -3.11 3.86 18.58
C ASP A 44 -3.31 5.34 18.96
N GLU A 45 -4.24 5.59 19.88
CA GLU A 45 -4.60 6.95 20.31
C GLU A 45 -3.47 7.62 21.10
N ALA A 46 -2.73 6.86 21.91
CA ALA A 46 -1.68 7.38 22.77
C ALA A 46 -0.53 7.97 21.96
N THR A 47 -0.17 7.32 20.85
CA THR A 47 0.89 7.76 19.95
C THR A 47 0.38 8.53 18.73
N LYS A 48 -0.96 8.63 18.56
CA LYS A 48 -1.64 9.18 17.38
C LYS A 48 -1.18 8.53 16.08
N THR A 49 -1.13 7.20 16.08
CA THR A 49 -0.63 6.41 14.95
C THR A 49 -1.75 5.53 14.38
N ILE A 50 -1.88 5.51 13.06
CA ILE A 50 -2.71 4.55 12.33
C ILE A 50 -1.75 3.59 11.62
N THR A 51 -1.90 2.29 11.83
CA THR A 51 -1.13 1.27 11.09
C THR A 51 -2.06 0.55 10.13
N VAL A 52 -1.65 0.44 8.87
CA VAL A 52 -2.39 -0.22 7.79
C VAL A 52 -1.55 -1.37 7.24
N LEU A 53 -2.18 -2.54 7.09
CA LEU A 53 -1.58 -3.66 6.38
C LEU A 53 -1.56 -3.37 4.87
N ALA A 54 -0.42 -3.61 4.25
CA ALA A 54 -0.24 -3.55 2.81
C ALA A 54 0.63 -4.71 2.32
N ALA A 55 0.72 -4.90 1.01
CA ALA A 55 1.71 -5.75 0.36
C ALA A 55 2.65 -4.89 -0.48
N VAL A 56 3.95 -5.26 -0.53
CA VAL A 56 4.88 -4.67 -1.51
C VAL A 56 4.42 -5.03 -2.91
N ASN A 57 4.35 -4.04 -3.79
CA ASN A 57 4.16 -4.23 -5.23
C ASN A 57 5.51 -4.14 -5.93
N GLY A 58 6.06 -5.30 -6.27
CA GLY A 58 7.38 -5.49 -6.84
C GLY A 58 7.59 -4.74 -8.16
N LYS A 59 6.51 -4.51 -8.93
CA LYS A 59 6.53 -3.73 -10.16
C LYS A 59 7.17 -2.35 -9.96
N TYR A 60 6.81 -1.69 -8.86
CA TYR A 60 7.26 -0.33 -8.56
C TYR A 60 8.56 -0.27 -7.75
N LEU A 61 9.29 -1.39 -7.64
CA LEU A 61 10.70 -1.38 -7.23
C LEU A 61 11.62 -0.95 -8.38
N THR A 62 11.15 -1.08 -9.62
CA THR A 62 11.86 -0.71 -10.85
C THR A 62 11.10 0.32 -11.68
N GLU A 63 9.76 0.33 -11.64
CA GLU A 63 8.94 1.29 -12.39
C GLU A 63 8.64 2.56 -11.60
N ASN A 64 8.39 3.65 -12.34
CA ASN A 64 7.96 4.93 -11.79
C ASN A 64 6.49 4.88 -11.33
N THR A 65 6.19 5.48 -10.19
CA THR A 65 4.81 5.72 -9.74
C THR A 65 4.69 7.01 -8.94
N ARG A 66 3.48 7.56 -8.91
CA ARG A 66 3.11 8.63 -7.97
C ARG A 66 2.34 8.13 -6.76
N HIS A 67 2.12 6.82 -6.65
CA HIS A 67 1.26 6.22 -5.64
C HIS A 67 2.12 5.52 -4.59
N ALA A 68 2.08 6.00 -3.34
CA ALA A 68 2.79 5.34 -2.25
C ALA A 68 1.95 4.18 -1.71
N VAL A 69 0.72 4.49 -1.29
CA VAL A 69 -0.20 3.54 -0.65
C VAL A 69 -1.58 3.68 -1.25
N VAL A 70 -2.10 2.61 -1.84
CA VAL A 70 -3.44 2.60 -2.45
C VAL A 70 -4.17 1.32 -2.04
N PHE A 71 -5.43 1.47 -1.64
CA PHE A 71 -6.33 0.36 -1.35
C PHE A 71 -6.49 -0.54 -2.58
N LYS A 72 -6.32 -1.85 -2.40
CA LYS A 72 -6.27 -2.85 -3.47
C LYS A 72 -7.51 -2.85 -4.39
N GLU A 73 -8.69 -2.52 -3.86
CA GLU A 73 -9.96 -2.53 -4.63
C GLU A 73 -10.34 -1.13 -5.14
N GLY A 74 -9.49 -0.12 -4.90
CA GLY A 74 -9.64 1.19 -5.48
C GLY A 74 -9.20 1.22 -6.96
N LYS A 75 -9.62 2.25 -7.69
CA LYS A 75 -9.33 2.43 -9.12
C LYS A 75 -7.83 2.35 -9.48
N PHE A 76 -6.94 2.69 -8.54
CA PHE A 76 -5.48 2.65 -8.75
C PHE A 76 -4.78 1.59 -7.89
N GLY A 77 -5.49 0.56 -7.41
CA GLY A 77 -4.98 -0.45 -6.48
C GLY A 77 -3.79 -1.26 -6.98
N ASP A 78 -3.58 -1.30 -8.30
CA ASP A 78 -2.46 -1.95 -8.99
C ASP A 78 -1.25 -1.02 -9.23
N LYS A 79 -1.37 0.27 -8.88
CA LYS A 79 -0.36 1.31 -9.12
C LYS A 79 0.59 1.70 -7.96
N PRO A 80 0.38 1.33 -6.69
CA PRO A 80 1.22 1.84 -5.61
C PRO A 80 2.48 1.01 -5.40
N VAL A 81 3.46 1.58 -4.69
CA VAL A 81 4.55 0.80 -4.07
C VAL A 81 3.99 -0.16 -3.00
N PHE A 82 2.97 0.26 -2.25
CA PHE A 82 2.30 -0.54 -1.22
C PHE A 82 0.80 -0.67 -1.50
N THR A 83 0.34 -1.89 -1.81
CA THR A 83 -1.07 -2.19 -2.02
C THR A 83 -1.75 -2.48 -0.68
N ALA A 84 -2.57 -1.55 -0.20
CA ALA A 84 -3.20 -1.62 1.11
C ALA A 84 -4.45 -2.52 1.13
N TYR A 85 -4.69 -3.15 2.28
CA TYR A 85 -5.88 -3.97 2.53
C TYR A 85 -7.01 -3.21 3.24
N GLN A 86 -6.73 -2.01 3.76
CA GLN A 86 -7.75 -1.11 4.30
C GLN A 86 -8.19 -0.09 3.23
N ASN A 87 -9.49 0.22 3.19
CA ASN A 87 -10.00 1.26 2.29
C ASN A 87 -9.66 2.68 2.79
N GLN A 88 -9.51 3.60 1.84
CA GLN A 88 -9.13 4.98 2.06
C GLN A 88 -10.16 5.78 2.88
N ASN A 89 -11.44 5.42 2.82
CA ASN A 89 -12.50 6.15 3.52
C ASN A 89 -12.47 5.89 5.02
N ASP A 90 -12.23 4.66 5.45
CA ASP A 90 -12.08 4.33 6.86
C ASP A 90 -10.74 4.81 7.41
N PHE A 91 -9.68 4.81 6.59
CA PHE A 91 -8.42 5.47 6.95
C PHE A 91 -8.64 6.97 7.19
N LEU A 92 -9.36 7.66 6.32
CA LEU A 92 -9.73 9.07 6.50
C LEU A 92 -10.53 9.29 7.79
N LYS A 93 -11.53 8.45 8.08
CA LYS A 93 -12.29 8.52 9.34
C LYS A 93 -11.38 8.35 10.56
N ALA A 94 -10.39 7.44 10.48
CA ALA A 94 -9.42 7.25 11.55
C ALA A 94 -8.52 8.48 11.76
N MET A 95 -8.11 9.16 10.68
CA MET A 95 -7.38 10.43 10.77
C MET A 95 -8.21 11.50 11.50
N LEU A 96 -9.49 11.64 11.12
CA LEU A 96 -10.41 12.58 11.75
C LEU A 96 -10.69 12.21 13.22
N TYR A 97 -10.81 10.92 13.52
CA TYR A 97 -10.98 10.42 14.89
C TYR A 97 -9.79 10.80 15.79
N LEU A 98 -8.57 10.78 15.25
CA LEU A 98 -7.37 11.27 15.94
C LEU A 98 -7.23 12.80 15.97
N ASN A 99 -8.27 13.53 15.54
CA ASN A 99 -8.31 14.99 15.42
C ASN A 99 -7.21 15.56 14.51
N ALA A 100 -6.88 14.85 13.42
CA ALA A 100 -5.95 15.36 12.43
C ALA A 100 -6.48 16.62 11.75
N VAL A 101 -5.62 17.62 11.54
CA VAL A 101 -6.00 18.89 10.89
C VAL A 101 -5.79 18.80 9.39
N ALA A 102 -6.89 18.72 8.64
CA ALA A 102 -6.86 18.65 7.17
C ALA A 102 -6.46 19.98 6.52
N GLY A 103 -5.70 19.91 5.44
CA GLY A 103 -5.39 21.09 4.61
C GLY A 103 -6.59 21.58 3.80
N ASN A 104 -7.32 20.67 3.13
CA ASN A 104 -8.48 20.95 2.26
C ASN A 104 -8.27 22.10 1.27
N ASN A 105 -7.03 22.35 0.85
CA ASN A 105 -6.64 23.50 0.05
C ASN A 105 -6.55 23.18 -1.46
N MET A 106 -6.62 21.90 -1.83
CA MET A 106 -6.45 21.46 -3.20
C MET A 106 -7.78 21.08 -3.86
N THR A 107 -7.92 21.48 -5.12
CA THR A 107 -9.01 21.11 -6.01
C THR A 107 -8.46 20.60 -7.34
N LYS A 108 -9.34 20.15 -8.25
CA LYS A 108 -8.91 19.75 -9.59
C LYS A 108 -8.38 20.95 -10.40
N GLU A 109 -8.93 22.13 -10.15
CA GLU A 109 -8.62 23.39 -10.84
C GLU A 109 -7.27 23.94 -10.41
N ASN A 110 -6.99 23.95 -9.11
CA ASN A 110 -5.77 24.56 -8.58
C ASN A 110 -4.60 23.58 -8.41
N GLY A 111 -4.82 22.26 -8.54
CA GLY A 111 -3.84 21.27 -8.11
C GLY A 111 -2.48 21.37 -8.82
N ALA A 112 -2.46 21.82 -10.07
CA ALA A 112 -1.24 22.00 -10.84
C ALA A 112 -0.37 23.20 -10.37
N THR A 113 -0.91 24.08 -9.55
CA THR A 113 -0.24 25.32 -9.08
C THR A 113 -0.18 25.42 -7.57
N THR A 114 -0.67 24.42 -6.84
CA THR A 114 -0.69 24.38 -5.38
C THR A 114 -0.05 23.09 -4.87
N GLN A 115 0.48 23.15 -3.65
CA GLN A 115 0.94 21.99 -2.91
C GLN A 115 -0.10 21.64 -1.84
N VAL A 116 -0.16 20.36 -1.46
CA VAL A 116 -1.04 19.93 -0.38
C VAL A 116 -0.58 20.55 0.94
N GLU A 117 -1.52 21.09 1.71
CA GLU A 117 -1.28 21.57 3.06
C GLU A 117 -1.92 20.63 4.10
N GLY A 118 -1.80 21.00 5.37
CA GLY A 118 -2.39 20.28 6.48
C GLY A 118 -1.34 19.75 7.44
N GLN A 119 -1.82 18.99 8.42
CA GLN A 119 -0.96 18.42 9.44
C GLN A 119 0.06 17.46 8.84
N LYS A 120 1.29 17.53 9.34
CA LYS A 120 2.37 16.61 8.96
C LYS A 120 2.08 15.20 9.46
N VAL A 121 2.45 14.22 8.65
CA VAL A 121 2.29 12.80 8.97
C VAL A 121 3.63 12.11 8.75
N ALA A 122 4.25 11.63 9.83
CA ALA A 122 5.40 10.73 9.68
C ALA A 122 4.91 9.38 9.18
N VAL A 123 5.53 8.87 8.11
CA VAL A 123 5.18 7.57 7.52
C VAL A 123 6.36 6.63 7.63
N SER A 124 6.12 5.44 8.17
CA SER A 124 7.14 4.40 8.29
C SER A 124 6.61 3.02 7.89
N VAL A 125 7.51 2.12 7.51
CA VAL A 125 7.18 0.78 7.03
C VAL A 125 8.02 -0.25 7.76
N THR A 126 7.37 -1.33 8.19
CA THR A 126 8.03 -2.50 8.78
C THR A 126 7.40 -3.79 8.28
N TRP A 127 8.10 -4.91 8.43
CA TRP A 127 7.65 -6.24 8.05
C TRP A 127 8.23 -7.30 8.98
N ASN A 128 7.71 -8.51 8.93
CA ASN A 128 8.22 -9.61 9.74
C ASN A 128 9.67 -9.93 9.33
N GLY A 129 10.60 -9.83 10.28
CA GLY A 129 12.04 -9.98 10.04
C GLY A 129 12.77 -8.68 9.70
N ALA A 130 12.08 -7.55 9.58
CA ALA A 130 12.73 -6.24 9.53
C ALA A 130 13.43 -5.95 10.88
N PRO A 131 14.68 -5.46 10.89
CA PRO A 131 15.37 -5.12 12.14
C PRO A 131 14.80 -3.87 12.81
N GLN A 132 14.06 -3.05 12.07
CA GLN A 132 13.46 -1.80 12.53
C GLN A 132 12.25 -1.40 11.69
N SER A 133 11.61 -0.29 12.06
CA SER A 133 10.71 0.44 11.17
C SER A 133 11.52 1.46 10.37
N TYR A 134 11.32 1.51 9.06
CA TYR A 134 12.04 2.40 8.15
C TYR A 134 11.18 3.62 7.82
N ASP A 135 11.78 4.81 7.75
CA ASP A 135 11.11 6.01 7.29
C ASP A 135 10.74 5.89 5.79
N ILE A 136 9.66 6.56 5.37
CA ILE A 136 9.24 6.55 3.97
C ILE A 136 10.33 7.04 3.00
N ASN A 137 11.20 7.95 3.46
CA ASN A 137 12.34 8.45 2.70
C ASN A 137 13.45 7.39 2.50
N GLU A 138 13.47 6.33 3.31
CA GLU A 138 14.40 5.22 3.13
C GLU A 138 13.83 4.19 2.15
N VAL A 139 12.54 3.89 2.25
CA VAL A 139 11.89 2.85 1.45
C VAL A 139 11.35 3.32 0.10
N ILE A 140 11.28 4.62 -0.15
CA ILE A 140 10.92 5.19 -1.46
C ILE A 140 12.04 6.12 -1.92
N ILE A 141 12.54 5.86 -3.12
CA ILE A 141 13.57 6.66 -3.77
C ILE A 141 12.89 7.75 -4.57
N ASP A 142 13.19 9.00 -4.23
CA ASP A 142 12.99 10.19 -5.05
C ASP A 142 14.25 10.41 -5.91
N SER A 143 14.10 10.50 -7.24
CA SER A 143 15.25 10.70 -8.15
C SER A 143 16.00 12.02 -7.97
N ASN A 144 15.38 13.02 -7.36
CA ASN A 144 15.97 14.31 -7.02
C ASN A 144 16.48 14.36 -5.57
N HIS A 145 16.36 13.27 -4.81
CA HIS A 145 16.77 13.17 -3.40
C HIS A 145 16.10 14.21 -2.50
N ARG A 146 14.90 14.67 -2.87
CA ARG A 146 14.10 15.56 -2.03
C ARG A 146 13.37 14.73 -1.00
N ALA A 147 13.31 15.25 0.23
CA ALA A 147 12.53 14.60 1.28
C ALA A 147 11.05 14.57 0.92
N ILE A 148 10.41 13.42 1.10
CA ILE A 148 8.98 13.19 1.04
C ILE A 148 8.36 13.81 2.31
N ASP A 149 7.55 14.85 2.12
CA ASP A 149 6.85 15.59 3.19
C ASP A 149 5.36 15.28 3.14
N MET A 150 4.93 14.24 3.86
CA MET A 150 3.54 13.77 3.84
C MET A 150 2.64 14.68 4.68
N ARG A 151 1.57 15.19 4.06
CA ARG A 151 0.54 16.04 4.69
C ARG A 151 -0.84 15.42 4.60
N PHE A 152 -1.64 15.61 5.65
CA PHE A 152 -3.04 15.25 5.65
C PHE A 152 -3.87 16.27 4.88
N GLY A 153 -4.14 15.96 3.60
CA GLY A 153 -4.92 16.83 2.71
C GLY A 153 -6.41 16.82 3.00
N GLY A 154 -6.93 15.74 3.60
CA GLY A 154 -8.35 15.58 3.93
C GLY A 154 -9.17 15.13 2.73
N ASN A 155 -9.27 15.97 1.69
CA ASN A 155 -9.82 15.70 0.34
C ASN A 155 -11.05 14.75 0.30
N GLU A 156 -11.90 14.80 1.32
CA GLU A 156 -12.86 13.73 1.65
C GLU A 156 -13.85 13.48 0.53
N ILE A 157 -14.44 14.56 0.02
CA ILE A 157 -15.45 14.52 -1.05
C ILE A 157 -14.84 13.87 -2.29
N ASN A 158 -13.69 14.37 -2.72
CA ASN A 158 -13.00 13.87 -3.90
C ASN A 158 -12.54 12.41 -3.74
N ALA A 159 -12.02 12.03 -2.57
CA ALA A 159 -11.56 10.68 -2.28
C ALA A 159 -12.72 9.66 -2.31
N LYS A 160 -13.90 10.06 -1.81
CA LYS A 160 -15.13 9.27 -1.84
C LYS A 160 -15.71 9.15 -3.24
N GLU A 161 -15.93 10.28 -3.93
CA GLU A 161 -16.58 10.32 -5.24
C GLU A 161 -15.78 9.59 -6.32
N MET A 162 -14.46 9.75 -6.31
CA MET A 162 -13.58 9.19 -7.35
C MET A 162 -13.17 7.74 -7.07
N ASN A 163 -13.41 7.24 -5.86
CA ASN A 163 -13.03 5.92 -5.34
C ASN A 163 -11.65 5.43 -5.84
N THR A 164 -10.66 6.31 -5.74
CA THR A 164 -9.32 6.06 -6.28
C THR A 164 -8.58 4.96 -5.51
N GLY A 165 -8.93 4.79 -4.24
CA GLY A 165 -8.18 3.98 -3.29
C GLY A 165 -7.01 4.70 -2.64
N CYS A 166 -6.67 5.94 -3.04
CA CYS A 166 -5.43 6.59 -2.62
C CYS A 166 -5.44 6.95 -1.13
N ILE A 167 -4.59 6.26 -0.36
CA ILE A 167 -4.28 6.63 1.03
C ILE A 167 -3.15 7.66 1.03
N ALA A 168 -2.06 7.41 0.30
CA ALA A 168 -0.91 8.31 0.23
C ALA A 168 -0.35 8.43 -1.21
N CYS A 169 -0.21 9.68 -1.69
CA CYS A 169 0.40 10.03 -2.98
C CYS A 169 1.80 10.65 -2.79
N LEU A 170 2.69 10.42 -3.77
CA LEU A 170 4.09 10.90 -3.80
C LEU A 170 4.25 12.27 -4.47
N ASP A 171 3.17 12.81 -5.01
CA ASP A 171 3.01 14.23 -5.31
C ASP A 171 1.72 14.76 -4.66
N SER A 172 1.59 16.09 -4.59
CA SER A 172 0.38 16.75 -4.11
C SER A 172 -0.82 16.30 -4.95
N CYS A 173 -1.92 15.93 -4.32
CA CYS A 173 -3.02 15.27 -5.03
C CYS A 173 -4.38 15.69 -4.47
N PRO A 174 -5.32 16.18 -5.30
CA PRO A 174 -6.63 16.64 -4.83
C PRO A 174 -7.58 15.50 -4.45
N VAL A 175 -7.15 14.23 -4.60
CA VAL A 175 -7.96 13.04 -4.32
C VAL A 175 -7.30 12.09 -3.30
N GLY A 176 -6.03 12.32 -2.93
CA GLY A 176 -5.34 11.50 -1.93
C GLY A 176 -5.68 11.99 -0.52
N VAL A 177 -5.84 11.07 0.43
CA VAL A 177 -6.08 11.42 1.84
C VAL A 177 -4.83 12.08 2.44
N ILE A 178 -3.68 11.49 2.19
CA ILE A 178 -2.35 12.02 2.46
C ILE A 178 -1.64 12.26 1.12
N SER A 179 -0.83 13.30 1.02
CA SER A 179 -0.03 13.56 -0.18
C SER A 179 1.30 14.22 0.16
N ASN A 180 2.28 14.06 -0.73
CA ASN A 180 3.59 14.67 -0.60
C ASN A 180 3.54 16.15 -0.98
N HIS A 181 3.77 17.02 0.00
CA HIS A 181 3.86 18.46 -0.20
C HIS A 181 5.03 18.84 -1.12
N SER A 182 6.12 18.07 -1.16
CA SER A 182 7.34 18.44 -1.89
C SER A 182 7.17 18.63 -3.41
N TYR A 183 6.10 18.09 -4.01
CA TYR A 183 5.83 18.26 -5.44
C TYR A 183 4.38 18.64 -5.70
N MET A 184 4.15 19.51 -6.69
CA MET A 184 2.80 19.85 -7.15
C MET A 184 2.18 18.70 -7.96
N TYR A 185 0.85 18.66 -8.02
CA TYR A 185 0.11 17.64 -8.77
C TYR A 185 0.58 17.52 -10.21
N GLY A 186 0.88 16.30 -10.65
CA GLY A 186 1.32 16.00 -12.01
C GLY A 186 2.84 16.10 -12.22
N ALA A 187 3.61 16.24 -11.14
CA ALA A 187 5.08 16.22 -11.22
C ALA A 187 5.61 14.94 -11.87
N VAL A 188 4.94 13.80 -11.60
CA VAL A 188 5.29 12.50 -12.19
C VAL A 188 4.68 12.34 -13.58
N GLU A 189 3.35 12.32 -13.70
CA GLU A 189 2.67 11.87 -14.92
C GLU A 189 2.51 12.95 -16.01
N LYS A 190 2.72 14.24 -15.69
CA LYS A 190 2.48 15.34 -16.63
C LYS A 190 3.71 16.15 -16.99
N ARG A 191 4.69 16.22 -16.08
CA ARG A 191 5.85 17.12 -16.22
C ARG A 191 7.19 16.40 -16.13
N ASP A 192 7.20 15.10 -15.82
CA ASP A 192 8.41 14.29 -15.69
C ASP A 192 9.49 14.94 -14.79
N GLU A 193 9.06 15.69 -13.76
CA GLU A 193 9.93 16.44 -12.84
C GLU A 193 10.68 15.52 -11.87
N VAL A 194 10.07 14.37 -11.58
CA VAL A 194 10.57 13.41 -10.60
C VAL A 194 10.06 12.02 -10.95
N THR A 195 10.89 11.01 -10.65
CA THR A 195 10.46 9.62 -10.63
C THR A 195 10.52 9.10 -9.20
N PHE A 196 9.55 8.28 -8.83
CA PHE A 196 9.58 7.56 -7.56
C PHE A 196 9.48 6.06 -7.78
N ARG A 197 10.23 5.32 -6.98
CA ARG A 197 10.17 3.86 -6.92
C ARG A 197 10.47 3.38 -5.51
N GLY A 198 9.97 2.22 -5.14
CA GLY A 198 10.37 1.54 -3.90
C GLY A 198 11.87 1.20 -3.93
N ASN A 199 12.51 1.29 -2.77
CA ASN A 199 13.92 0.98 -2.62
C ASN A 199 14.13 -0.54 -2.56
N ALA A 200 14.44 -1.15 -3.70
CA ALA A 200 14.67 -2.60 -3.82
C ALA A 200 15.83 -3.14 -2.96
N ALA A 201 16.75 -2.27 -2.50
CA ALA A 201 17.85 -2.67 -1.62
C ALA A 201 17.40 -2.83 -0.15
N LEU A 202 16.25 -2.24 0.22
CA LEU A 202 15.71 -2.30 1.58
C LEU A 202 14.40 -3.09 1.66
N LEU A 203 13.49 -2.86 0.71
CA LEU A 203 12.16 -3.46 0.73
C LEU A 203 12.22 -4.98 0.49
N PRO A 204 11.34 -5.75 1.15
CA PRO A 204 11.23 -7.17 0.89
C PRO A 204 10.67 -7.43 -0.52
N LYS A 205 10.73 -8.69 -0.95
CA LYS A 205 10.23 -9.12 -2.26
C LYS A 205 8.74 -8.81 -2.46
N ASP A 206 8.33 -8.78 -3.72
CA ASP A 206 6.94 -8.66 -4.16
C ASP A 206 5.97 -9.54 -3.36
N GLY A 207 4.78 -9.00 -3.07
CA GLY A 207 3.71 -9.67 -2.33
C GLY A 207 3.96 -9.81 -0.82
N THR A 208 5.13 -9.42 -0.30
CA THR A 208 5.40 -9.49 1.14
C THR A 208 4.49 -8.53 1.89
N LEU A 209 3.82 -9.03 2.94
CA LEU A 209 3.01 -8.21 3.82
C LEU A 209 3.88 -7.28 4.65
N VAL A 210 3.49 -6.01 4.69
CA VAL A 210 4.13 -4.92 5.43
C VAL A 210 3.08 -4.18 6.26
N ALA A 211 3.52 -3.55 7.34
CA ALA A 211 2.73 -2.62 8.11
C ALA A 211 3.23 -1.19 7.82
N VAL A 212 2.35 -0.37 7.24
CA VAL A 212 2.62 1.06 7.00
C VAL A 212 1.98 1.85 8.13
N SER A 213 2.80 2.58 8.90
CA SER A 213 2.35 3.39 10.03
C SER A 213 2.36 4.87 9.69
N PHE A 214 1.25 5.54 9.99
CA PHE A 214 1.00 6.96 9.76
C PHE A 214 0.82 7.64 11.12
N LYS A 215 1.80 8.42 11.54
CA LYS A 215 1.80 9.11 12.83
C LYS A 215 1.59 10.60 12.64
N LEU A 216 0.61 11.16 13.33
CA LEU A 216 0.42 12.61 13.38
C LEU A 216 1.55 13.27 14.16
N ILE A 217 2.17 14.30 13.57
CA ILE A 217 3.25 15.09 14.19
C ILE A 217 2.95 16.59 14.16
#